data_AF-A0A931LKY6-F1
#
_entry.id   AF-A0A931LKY6-F1
#
_cell.length_a   1.000
_cell.length_b   1.000
_cell.length_c   1.000
_cell.angle_alpha   90.00
_cell.angle_beta   90.00
_cell.angle_gamma   90.00
#
_symmetry.space_group_name_H-M   'P 1'
#
loop_
_entity.id
_entity.type
_entity.pdbx_description
1 polymer ?
#
loop_
_entity_poly.entity_id
_entity_poly.type
_entity_poly.pdbx_seq_one_letter_code
_entity_poly.pdbx_strand_id
1 'polypeptide(L)'
;MPKNLFQWYATIHYSTCEACLRRHGDIFERDSDMPPLHKECRCHILEIDSSESEYYREKSERMREKALSELDRRRSWKEAVTLVATDFARSEELFRQTFQIDVYLEEIEQLCIAQQEWLAAHAEQRTGLSKLFVRAYRIKFNLDKYQTLAQGMRVTQEQHGIERIRKLFA
;
A
#
# COMPACT_ATOMS: atom_id res chain seq x y z
N MET A 1 21.97 33.42 -5.78
CA MET A 1 21.59 32.23 -6.57
C MET A 1 20.36 31.63 -5.89
N PRO A 2 19.25 31.37 -6.59
CA PRO A 2 18.16 30.59 -5.99
C PRO A 2 18.73 29.24 -5.54
N LYS A 3 18.40 28.82 -4.33
CA LYS A 3 18.84 27.53 -3.81
C LYS A 3 18.03 26.44 -4.51
N ASN A 4 18.70 25.52 -5.19
CA ASN A 4 18.01 24.36 -5.75
C ASN A 4 17.50 23.51 -4.58
N LEU A 5 16.18 23.34 -4.52
CA LEU A 5 15.53 22.46 -3.58
C LEU A 5 15.21 21.13 -4.25
N PHE A 6 15.25 20.07 -3.46
CA PHE A 6 14.97 18.72 -3.90
C PHE A 6 13.97 18.07 -2.94
N GLN A 7 13.12 17.20 -3.47
CA GLN A 7 12.15 16.44 -2.70
C GLN A 7 12.42 14.94 -2.83
N TRP A 8 12.42 14.22 -1.71
CA TRP A 8 12.43 12.77 -1.69
C TRP A 8 11.05 12.21 -2.02
N TYR A 9 10.97 11.51 -3.14
CA TYR A 9 9.76 10.85 -3.60
C TYR A 9 9.90 9.34 -3.46
N ALA A 10 8.91 8.68 -2.87
CA ALA A 10 8.84 7.24 -2.77
C ALA A 10 7.44 6.80 -3.17
N THR A 11 7.33 5.81 -4.06
CA THR A 11 6.02 5.29 -4.44
C THR A 11 5.37 4.61 -3.23
N ILE A 12 4.20 5.06 -2.82
CA ILE A 12 3.45 4.47 -1.70
C ILE A 12 2.84 3.14 -2.16
N HIS A 13 3.49 2.04 -1.77
CA HIS A 13 3.17 0.69 -2.22
C HIS A 13 3.76 -0.34 -1.26
N TYR A 14 3.13 -1.50 -1.01
CA TYR A 14 3.57 -2.48 0.02
C TYR A 14 5.04 -2.92 -0.08
N SER A 15 5.62 -2.93 -1.29
CA SER A 15 7.01 -3.34 -1.51
C SER A 15 8.05 -2.23 -1.36
N THR A 16 7.65 -0.96 -1.23
CA THR A 16 8.60 0.14 -0.96
C THR A 16 9.14 0.00 0.46
N CYS A 17 10.46 0.06 0.65
CA CYS A 17 11.02 -0.15 1.99
C CYS A 17 10.60 0.95 2.97
N GLU A 18 10.54 0.60 4.26
CA GLU A 18 10.07 1.49 5.32
C GLU A 18 10.90 2.77 5.42
N ALA A 19 12.23 2.66 5.30
CA ALA A 19 13.13 3.81 5.34
C ALA A 19 12.82 4.84 4.23
N CYS A 20 12.50 4.38 3.02
CA CYS A 20 12.11 5.27 1.91
C CYS A 20 10.74 5.90 2.13
N LEU A 21 9.77 5.18 2.71
CA LEU A 21 8.46 5.73 3.04
C LEU A 21 8.55 6.77 4.15
N ARG A 22 9.38 6.55 5.17
CA ARG A 22 9.59 7.53 6.26
C ARG A 22 10.16 8.86 5.78
N ARG A 23 10.92 8.84 4.67
CA ARG A 23 11.46 10.03 4.02
C ARG A 23 10.52 10.64 2.97
N HIS A 24 9.36 10.04 2.71
CA HIS A 24 8.47 10.50 1.64
C HIS A 24 7.98 11.93 1.89
N GLY A 25 8.32 12.83 0.97
CA GLY A 25 8.01 14.26 1.07
C GLY A 25 9.13 15.09 1.71
N ASP A 26 10.23 14.50 2.19
CA ASP A 26 11.33 15.29 2.75
C ASP A 26 11.89 16.26 1.69
N ILE A 27 12.08 17.53 2.06
CA ILE A 27 12.70 18.56 1.22
C ILE A 27 14.09 18.88 1.77
N PHE A 28 15.08 18.98 0.88
CA PHE A 28 16.47 19.28 1.23
C PHE A 28 17.14 20.12 0.14
N GLU A 29 18.25 20.78 0.49
CA GLU A 29 19.08 21.54 -0.45
C GLU A 29 20.08 20.62 -1.18
N ARG A 30 20.63 21.05 -2.32
CA ARG A 30 21.72 20.30 -2.99
C ARG A 30 22.92 20.18 -2.06
N ASP A 31 23.65 19.07 -2.17
CA ASP A 31 24.93 18.73 -1.53
C ASP A 31 24.80 17.69 -0.39
N SER A 32 25.58 17.81 0.70
CA SER A 32 25.84 16.76 1.70
C SER A 32 24.60 16.19 2.40
N ASP A 33 23.47 16.90 2.32
CA ASP A 33 22.22 16.50 2.95
C ASP A 33 21.36 15.58 2.06
N MET A 34 21.74 15.38 0.79
CA MET A 34 21.01 14.52 -0.14
C MET A 34 21.19 13.04 0.24
N PRO A 35 20.13 12.36 0.71
CA PRO A 35 20.24 10.95 1.09
C PRO A 35 20.49 10.06 -0.14
N PRO A 36 21.27 8.97 0.00
CA PRO A 36 21.50 8.03 -1.10
C PRO A 36 20.20 7.30 -1.45
N LEU A 37 19.96 7.09 -2.74
CA LEU A 37 18.87 6.24 -3.20
C LEU A 37 19.11 4.79 -2.78
N HIS A 38 18.06 4.13 -2.31
CA HIS A 38 18.13 2.69 -2.00
C HIS A 38 18.07 1.87 -3.29
N LYS A 39 19.12 1.09 -3.53
CA LYS A 39 19.20 0.16 -4.67
C LYS A 39 18.00 -0.78 -4.61
N GLU A 40 17.29 -0.93 -5.74
CA GLU A 40 16.08 -1.76 -5.90
C GLU A 40 14.81 -1.25 -5.20
N CYS A 41 14.84 -0.06 -4.60
CA CYS A 41 13.63 0.58 -4.07
C CYS A 41 12.95 1.48 -5.12
N ARG A 42 11.69 1.85 -4.83
CA ARG A 42 10.87 2.76 -5.64
C ARG A 42 11.00 4.21 -5.18
N CYS A 43 12.23 4.65 -4.89
CA CYS A 43 12.53 6.02 -4.45
C CYS A 43 13.28 6.82 -5.51
N HIS A 44 12.99 8.12 -5.56
CA HIS A 44 13.50 9.09 -6.50
C HIS A 44 13.76 10.41 -5.79
N ILE A 45 14.62 11.24 -6.38
CA ILE A 45 14.83 12.62 -5.96
C ILE A 45 14.32 13.52 -7.07
N LEU A 46 13.41 14.42 -6.73
CA LEU A 46 12.80 15.36 -7.67
C LEU A 46 13.33 16.75 -7.38
N GLU A 47 13.79 17.45 -8.41
CA GLU A 47 14.09 18.89 -8.31
C GLU A 47 12.78 19.68 -8.22
N ILE A 48 12.72 20.67 -7.33
CA ILE A 48 11.54 21.50 -7.11
C ILE A 48 11.89 22.98 -7.24
N ASP A 49 10.94 23.76 -7.76
CA ASP A 49 11.11 25.21 -7.89
C ASP A 49 11.05 25.89 -6.52
N SER A 50 12.15 26.57 -6.16
CA SER A 50 12.25 27.30 -4.89
C SER A 50 11.21 28.42 -4.74
N SER A 51 10.69 28.97 -5.84
CA SER A 51 9.63 29.99 -5.83
C SER A 51 8.28 29.42 -5.40
N GLU A 52 8.09 28.10 -5.51
CA GLU A 52 6.88 27.37 -5.09
C GLU A 52 7.05 26.68 -3.72
N SER A 53 8.01 27.11 -2.91
CA SER A 53 8.39 26.40 -1.68
C SER A 53 7.24 26.17 -0.69
N GLU A 54 6.27 27.09 -0.59
CA GLU A 54 5.07 26.93 0.26
C GLU A 54 4.16 25.80 -0.25
N TYR A 55 3.86 25.78 -1.56
CA TYR A 55 3.10 24.70 -2.20
C TYR A 55 3.75 23.33 -1.97
N TYR A 56 5.07 23.24 -2.11
CA TYR A 56 5.79 21.99 -1.88
C TYR A 56 5.80 21.57 -0.40
N ARG A 57 5.78 22.50 0.56
CA ARG A 57 5.65 22.16 1.99
C ARG A 57 4.30 21.51 2.28
N GLU A 58 3.19 22.12 1.85
CA GLU A 58 1.86 21.52 2.02
C GLU A 58 1.75 20.14 1.33
N LYS A 59 2.31 20.04 0.12
CA LYS A 59 2.37 18.77 -0.61
C LYS A 59 3.16 17.72 0.18
N SER A 60 4.26 18.11 0.81
CA SER A 60 5.13 17.23 1.60
C SER A 60 4.43 16.68 2.83
N GLU A 61 3.61 17.48 3.51
CA GLU A 61 2.79 17.04 4.64
C GLU A 61 1.80 15.94 4.20
N ARG A 62 1.04 16.19 3.12
CA ARG A 62 0.11 15.19 2.55
C ARG A 62 0.83 13.91 2.10
N MET A 63 2.04 14.04 1.56
CA MET A 63 2.86 12.89 1.17
C MET A 63 3.25 12.06 2.40
N ARG A 64 3.74 12.72 3.45
CA ARG A 64 4.14 12.06 4.70
C ARG A 64 2.97 11.36 5.38
N GLU A 65 1.80 12.00 5.46
CA GLU A 65 0.58 11.40 6.01
C GLU A 65 0.20 10.10 5.29
N LYS A 66 0.18 10.10 3.95
CA LYS A 66 -0.13 8.90 3.17
C LYS A 66 0.92 7.80 3.36
N ALA A 67 2.20 8.16 3.48
CA ALA A 67 3.26 7.18 3.73
C ALA A 67 3.14 6.56 5.13
N LEU A 68 2.84 7.35 6.16
CA LEU A 68 2.59 6.86 7.51
C LEU A 68 1.36 5.95 7.57
N SER A 69 0.28 6.34 6.89
CA SER A 69 -0.93 5.52 6.74
C SER A 69 -0.60 4.15 6.13
N GLU A 70 0.19 4.10 5.06
CA GLU A 70 0.63 2.83 4.47
C GLU A 70 1.51 2.00 5.43
N LEU A 71 2.39 2.63 6.22
CA LEU A 71 3.18 1.91 7.23
C LEU A 71 2.31 1.31 8.33
N ASP A 72 1.32 2.07 8.81
CA ASP A 72 0.34 1.57 9.78
C ASP A 72 -0.51 0.44 9.19
N ARG A 73 -0.95 0.56 7.93
CA ARG A 73 -1.64 -0.50 7.19
C ARG A 73 -0.83 -1.79 7.20
N ARG A 74 0.46 -1.73 6.87
CA ARG A 74 1.34 -2.92 6.86
C ARG A 74 1.50 -3.54 8.23
N ARG A 75 1.59 -2.73 9.29
CA ARG A 75 1.65 -3.25 10.66
C ARG A 75 0.36 -4.02 10.98
N SER A 76 -0.80 -3.42 10.75
CA SER A 76 -2.10 -4.07 10.96
C SER A 76 -2.29 -5.30 10.09
N TRP A 77 -1.79 -5.29 8.84
CA TRP A 77 -1.81 -6.45 7.94
C TRP A 77 -1.02 -7.62 8.51
N LYS A 78 0.24 -7.38 8.93
CA LYS A 78 1.09 -8.41 9.54
C LYS A 78 0.47 -9.01 10.80
N GLU A 79 -0.12 -8.15 11.64
CA GLU A 79 -0.84 -8.59 12.84
C GLU A 79 -2.07 -9.43 12.47
N ALA A 80 -2.87 -8.99 11.49
CA ALA A 80 -4.02 -9.73 11.00
C ALA A 80 -3.63 -11.14 10.55
N VAL A 81 -2.58 -11.25 9.72
CA VAL A 81 -2.06 -12.54 9.22
C VAL A 81 -1.62 -13.46 10.36
N THR A 82 -0.99 -12.90 11.40
CA THR A 82 -0.54 -13.68 12.57
C THR A 82 -1.72 -14.21 13.38
N LEU A 83 -2.78 -13.42 13.51
CA LEU A 83 -3.95 -13.75 14.31
C LEU A 83 -4.96 -14.68 13.61
N VAL A 84 -4.84 -14.92 12.30
CA VAL A 84 -5.81 -15.74 11.52
C VAL A 84 -6.18 -17.04 12.23
N ALA A 85 -5.16 -17.76 12.73
CA ALA A 85 -5.36 -19.09 13.33
C ALA A 85 -5.75 -19.08 14.81
N THR A 86 -5.46 -18.00 15.54
CA THR A 86 -5.60 -17.94 17.00
C THR A 86 -6.74 -17.03 17.47
N ASP A 87 -7.06 -16.00 16.70
CA ASP A 87 -8.15 -15.05 16.94
C ASP A 87 -8.68 -14.52 15.59
N PHE A 88 -9.49 -15.34 14.95
CA PHE A 88 -10.03 -15.03 13.62
C PHE A 88 -10.88 -13.75 13.62
N ALA A 89 -11.66 -13.51 14.67
CA ALA A 89 -12.52 -12.33 14.76
C ALA A 89 -11.68 -11.04 14.78
N ARG A 90 -10.58 -11.02 15.56
CA ARG A 90 -9.67 -9.88 15.57
C ARG A 90 -8.90 -9.73 14.26
N SER A 91 -8.47 -10.84 13.66
CA SER A 91 -7.81 -10.87 12.36
C SER A 91 -8.69 -10.23 11.27
N GLU A 92 -9.97 -10.62 11.22
CA GLU A 92 -10.93 -10.08 10.25
C GLU A 92 -11.14 -8.58 10.41
N GLU A 93 -11.24 -8.09 11.64
CA GLU A 93 -11.37 -6.66 11.93
C GLU A 93 -10.13 -5.88 11.49
N LEU A 94 -8.93 -6.39 11.76
CA LEU A 94 -7.70 -5.77 11.30
C LEU A 94 -7.62 -5.73 9.76
N PHE A 95 -8.01 -6.81 9.08
CA PHE A 95 -8.11 -6.80 7.61
C PHE A 95 -9.03 -5.69 7.12
N ARG A 96 -10.24 -5.55 7.70
CA ARG A 96 -11.19 -4.48 7.36
C ARG A 96 -10.59 -3.09 7.51
N GLN A 97 -9.81 -2.86 8.57
CA GLN A 97 -9.11 -1.60 8.80
C GLN A 97 -8.05 -1.34 7.72
N THR A 98 -7.28 -2.36 7.32
CA THR A 98 -6.25 -2.18 6.28
C THR A 98 -6.83 -1.79 4.92
N PHE A 99 -8.01 -2.30 4.56
CA PHE A 99 -8.64 -2.02 3.27
C PHE A 99 -9.13 -0.59 3.11
N GLN A 100 -9.25 0.18 4.20
CA GLN A 100 -9.56 1.60 4.14
C GLN A 100 -8.43 2.41 3.48
N ILE A 101 -7.22 1.83 3.40
CA ILE A 101 -6.01 2.48 2.88
C ILE A 101 -5.69 1.94 1.48
N ASP A 102 -5.44 0.63 1.35
CA ASP A 102 -5.28 -0.05 0.06
C ASP A 102 -5.41 -1.58 0.22
N VAL A 103 -5.52 -2.28 -0.90
CA VAL A 103 -5.56 -3.75 -0.96
C VAL A 103 -4.55 -4.23 -2.00
N TYR A 104 -3.61 -5.07 -1.61
CA TYR A 104 -2.60 -5.62 -2.54
C TYR A 104 -2.87 -7.10 -2.78
N LEU A 105 -2.92 -7.50 -4.05
CA LEU A 105 -3.23 -8.88 -4.43
C LEU A 105 -2.11 -9.83 -3.95
N GLU A 106 -0.87 -9.37 -4.06
CA GLU A 106 0.32 -10.12 -3.69
C GLU A 106 0.40 -10.38 -2.18
N GLU A 107 -0.09 -9.45 -1.36
CA GLU A 107 -0.20 -9.69 0.09
C GLU A 107 -1.26 -10.76 0.39
N ILE A 108 -2.39 -10.77 -0.34
CA ILE A 108 -3.41 -11.82 -0.23
C ILE A 108 -2.83 -13.18 -0.64
N GLU A 109 -2.04 -13.22 -1.72
CA GLU A 109 -1.34 -14.44 -2.14
C GLU A 109 -0.40 -14.97 -1.05
N GLN A 110 0.41 -14.08 -0.45
CA GLN A 110 1.31 -14.43 0.64
C GLN A 110 0.56 -14.94 1.87
N LEU A 111 -0.58 -14.33 2.22
CA LEU A 111 -1.46 -14.82 3.29
C LEU A 111 -1.92 -16.26 3.01
N CYS A 112 -2.40 -16.54 1.79
CA CYS A 112 -2.92 -17.86 1.45
C CYS A 112 -1.82 -18.93 1.48
N ILE A 113 -0.59 -18.57 1.11
CA ILE A 113 0.58 -19.46 1.24
C ILE A 113 0.89 -19.69 2.73
N ALA A 114 0.97 -18.61 3.51
CA ALA A 114 1.36 -18.69 4.93
C ALA A 114 0.35 -19.45 5.80
N GLN A 115 -0.94 -19.36 5.47
CA GLN A 115 -2.05 -19.95 6.25
C GLN A 115 -2.71 -21.13 5.52
N GLN A 116 -2.03 -21.77 4.57
CA GLN A 116 -2.63 -22.77 3.68
C GLN A 116 -3.29 -23.92 4.44
N GLU A 117 -2.58 -24.54 5.38
CA GLU A 117 -3.09 -25.68 6.16
C GLU A 117 -4.29 -25.29 7.02
N TRP A 118 -4.20 -24.15 7.70
CA TRP A 118 -5.29 -23.66 8.54
C TRP A 118 -6.53 -23.33 7.70
N LEU A 119 -6.37 -22.63 6.58
CA LEU A 119 -7.48 -22.29 5.68
C LEU A 119 -8.14 -23.55 5.10
N ALA A 120 -7.37 -24.60 4.80
CA ALA A 120 -7.90 -25.87 4.31
C ALA A 120 -8.78 -26.58 5.37
N ALA A 121 -8.43 -26.46 6.65
CA ALA A 121 -9.21 -27.03 7.75
C ALA A 121 -10.44 -26.19 8.15
N HIS A 122 -10.51 -24.91 7.74
CA HIS A 122 -11.51 -23.94 8.22
C HIS A 122 -12.32 -23.34 7.05
N ALA A 123 -13.16 -24.17 6.44
CA ALA A 123 -13.88 -23.84 5.20
C ALA A 123 -14.80 -22.61 5.31
N GLU A 124 -15.44 -22.41 6.47
CA GLU A 124 -16.32 -21.25 6.71
C GLU A 124 -15.52 -19.95 6.72
N GLN A 125 -14.43 -19.91 7.50
CA GLN A 125 -13.52 -18.77 7.63
C GLN A 125 -12.85 -18.46 6.29
N ARG A 126 -12.40 -19.49 5.57
CA ARG A 126 -11.85 -19.37 4.21
C ARG A 126 -12.86 -18.71 3.26
N THR A 127 -14.12 -19.13 3.30
CA THR A 127 -15.20 -18.52 2.51
C THR A 127 -15.48 -17.08 2.92
N GLY A 128 -15.47 -16.79 4.22
CA GLY A 128 -15.62 -15.45 4.78
C GLY A 128 -14.55 -14.49 4.28
N LEU A 129 -13.28 -14.90 4.39
CA LEU A 129 -12.13 -14.14 3.90
C LEU A 129 -12.20 -13.93 2.38
N SER A 130 -12.56 -14.95 1.59
CA SER A 130 -12.74 -14.81 0.14
C SER A 130 -13.73 -13.69 -0.22
N LYS A 131 -14.92 -13.71 0.41
CA LYS A 131 -15.95 -12.68 0.21
C LYS A 131 -15.47 -11.30 0.64
N LEU A 132 -14.78 -11.24 1.78
CA LEU A 132 -14.22 -10.01 2.33
C LEU A 132 -13.20 -9.39 1.37
N PHE A 133 -12.19 -10.16 0.93
CA PHE A 133 -11.15 -9.68 0.02
C PHE A 133 -11.70 -9.32 -1.35
N VAL A 134 -12.64 -10.09 -1.92
CA VAL A 134 -13.30 -9.74 -3.18
C VAL A 134 -14.02 -8.40 -3.06
N ARG A 135 -14.76 -8.18 -1.96
CA ARG A 135 -15.44 -6.90 -1.74
C ARG A 135 -14.45 -5.75 -1.62
N ALA A 136 -13.40 -5.92 -0.83
CA ALA A 136 -12.38 -4.89 -0.63
C ALA A 136 -11.66 -4.55 -1.95
N TYR A 137 -11.31 -5.57 -2.75
CA TYR A 137 -10.62 -5.40 -4.03
C TYR A 137 -11.48 -4.70 -5.08
N ARG A 138 -12.81 -4.89 -5.06
CA ARG A 138 -13.74 -4.08 -5.88
C ARG A 138 -13.70 -2.61 -5.48
N ILE A 139 -13.78 -2.34 -4.17
CA ILE A 139 -13.79 -0.97 -3.63
C ILE A 139 -12.48 -0.24 -3.95
N LYS A 140 -11.33 -0.94 -3.96
CA LYS A 140 -10.03 -0.39 -4.35
C LYS A 140 -10.09 0.39 -5.66
N PHE A 141 -10.76 -0.12 -6.69
CA PHE A 141 -10.84 0.54 -7.99
C PHE A 141 -11.79 1.74 -8.04
N ASN A 142 -12.55 1.99 -6.97
CA ASN A 142 -13.31 3.23 -6.80
C ASN A 142 -12.48 4.37 -6.23
N LEU A 143 -11.29 4.11 -5.66
CA LEU A 143 -10.43 5.16 -5.11
C LEU A 143 -9.92 6.09 -6.23
N ASP A 144 -9.83 7.38 -5.93
CA ASP A 144 -9.45 8.44 -6.88
C ASP A 144 -8.18 8.13 -7.68
N LYS A 145 -7.18 7.51 -7.02
CA LYS A 145 -5.90 7.16 -7.66
C LYS A 145 -6.02 6.11 -8.78
N TYR A 146 -7.11 5.34 -8.84
CA TYR A 146 -7.39 4.40 -9.92
C TYR A 146 -8.40 4.96 -10.94
N GLN A 147 -8.99 6.13 -10.68
CA GLN A 147 -9.88 6.82 -11.64
C GLN A 147 -9.10 7.42 -12.82
N THR A 148 -7.78 7.62 -12.68
CA THR A 148 -6.91 8.10 -13.76
C THR A 148 -6.61 7.03 -14.81
N LEU A 149 -6.87 5.75 -14.51
CA LEU A 149 -6.71 4.65 -15.46
C LEU A 149 -7.86 4.65 -16.47
N ALA A 150 -7.55 4.30 -17.72
CA ALA A 150 -8.60 4.08 -18.72
C ALA A 150 -9.61 3.03 -18.23
N GLN A 151 -10.90 3.30 -18.42
CA GLN A 151 -11.98 2.48 -17.86
C GLN A 151 -11.85 0.99 -18.23
N GLY A 152 -11.50 0.67 -19.48
CA GLY A 152 -11.29 -0.70 -19.92
C GLY A 152 -10.18 -1.41 -19.13
N MET A 153 -9.03 -0.76 -18.94
CA MET A 153 -7.91 -1.30 -18.16
C MET A 153 -8.31 -1.54 -16.70
N ARG A 154 -9.06 -0.61 -16.10
CA ARG A 154 -9.53 -0.74 -14.72
C ARG A 154 -10.42 -1.97 -14.54
N VAL A 155 -11.41 -2.13 -15.42
CA VAL A 155 -12.33 -3.28 -15.38
C VAL A 155 -11.57 -4.59 -15.56
N THR A 156 -10.64 -4.65 -16.52
CA THR A 156 -9.82 -5.85 -16.74
C THR A 156 -8.96 -6.20 -15.52
N GLN A 157 -8.28 -5.22 -14.91
CA GLN A 157 -7.47 -5.45 -13.71
C GLN A 157 -8.31 -5.89 -12.50
N GLU A 158 -9.49 -5.29 -12.34
CA GLU A 158 -10.44 -5.65 -11.30
C GLU A 158 -10.90 -7.11 -11.45
N GLN A 159 -11.37 -7.48 -12.64
CA GLN A 159 -11.85 -8.83 -12.92
C GLN A 159 -10.74 -9.88 -12.71
N HIS A 160 -9.54 -9.62 -13.24
CA HIS A 160 -8.40 -10.50 -13.06
C HIS A 160 -8.08 -10.72 -11.56
N GLY A 161 -8.03 -9.64 -10.77
CA GLY A 161 -7.76 -9.76 -9.34
C GLY A 161 -8.86 -10.49 -8.57
N ILE A 162 -10.14 -10.25 -8.89
CA ILE A 162 -11.26 -10.98 -8.27
C ILE A 162 -11.19 -12.48 -8.58
N GLU A 163 -10.92 -12.84 -9.83
CA GLU A 163 -10.75 -14.24 -10.22
C GLU A 163 -9.58 -14.88 -9.49
N ARG A 164 -8.47 -14.16 -9.36
CA ARG A 164 -7.31 -14.64 -8.62
C ARG A 164 -7.62 -14.85 -7.14
N ILE A 165 -8.27 -13.89 -6.48
CA ILE A 165 -8.71 -14.04 -5.08
C ILE A 165 -9.61 -15.25 -4.92
N ARG A 166 -10.60 -15.43 -5.80
CA ARG A 166 -11.48 -16.62 -5.74
C ARG A 166 -10.71 -17.92 -5.86
N LYS A 167 -9.72 -18.00 -6.76
CA LYS A 167 -8.87 -19.18 -6.94
C LYS A 167 -8.00 -19.47 -5.70
N LEU A 168 -7.51 -18.43 -5.02
CA LEU A 168 -6.67 -18.59 -3.82
C LEU A 168 -7.45 -19.18 -2.63
N PHE A 169 -8.76 -18.91 -2.55
CA PHE A 169 -9.62 -19.37 -1.46
C PHE A 169 -10.58 -20.51 -1.85
N ALA A 170 -10.43 -21.09 -3.05
CA ALA A 170 -11.22 -22.23 -3.51
C ALA A 170 -10.83 -23.52 -2.75
#